data_AF-A0A1M5ACK5-F1
#
_entry.id   AF-A0A1M5ACK5-F1
#
_cell.length_a   1.000
_cell.length_b   1.000
_cell.length_c   1.000
_cell.angle_alpha   90.00
_cell.angle_beta   90.00
_cell.angle_gamma   90.00
#
_symmetry.space_group_name_H-M   'P 1'
#
loop_
_entity.id
_entity.type
_entity.pdbx_description
1 polymer ?
#
loop_
_entity_poly.entity_id
_entity_poly.type
_entity_poly.pdbx_seq_one_letter_code
_entity_poly.pdbx_strand_id
1 'polypeptide(L)'
;MVSANGVGPPTAPTTPTNGVVDLHRFRVVTVAERAASVAWRRAAHQRFVAVVGAPIWETLRSGPSAPCCRRLALVARVLVGLRPRRRVATATVVRQALRLRRNSTLERFAVARVAEHIAVPGRAGVTATASAVRAMGVVLCVLDSGLSSCACLWDVVGDQTPTEADLSEFLWRSALDDLVRP
;
A
#
# COMPACT_ATOMS: atom_id res chain seq x y z
N MET A 1 40.80 -53.63 -24.54
CA MET A 1 40.34 -52.76 -23.43
C MET A 1 39.62 -51.57 -24.05
N VAL A 2 38.28 -51.58 -24.05
CA VAL A 2 37.45 -50.46 -24.51
C VAL A 2 36.36 -50.28 -23.45
N SER A 3 36.42 -49.18 -22.71
CA SER A 3 35.44 -48.82 -21.68
C SER A 3 34.18 -48.29 -22.35
N ALA A 4 33.03 -48.88 -22.01
CA ALA A 4 31.72 -48.40 -22.40
C ALA A 4 31.35 -47.13 -21.62
N ASN A 5 31.01 -46.08 -22.36
CA ASN A 5 30.51 -44.81 -21.82
C ASN A 5 29.13 -45.00 -21.19
N GLY A 6 29.00 -44.63 -19.92
CA GLY A 6 27.75 -44.60 -19.18
C GLY A 6 26.83 -43.48 -19.68
N VAL A 7 25.64 -43.86 -20.14
CA VAL A 7 24.53 -42.94 -20.44
C VAL A 7 23.86 -42.59 -19.11
N GLY A 8 24.03 -41.34 -18.65
CA GLY A 8 23.33 -40.82 -17.48
C GLY A 8 21.82 -40.64 -17.73
N PRO A 9 20.98 -40.70 -16.68
CA PRO A 9 19.53 -40.63 -16.82
C PRO A 9 19.07 -39.23 -17.31
N PRO A 10 17.96 -39.15 -18.06
CA PRO A 10 17.43 -37.90 -18.56
C PRO A 10 16.96 -37.00 -17.41
N THR A 11 17.53 -35.80 -17.31
CA THR A 11 17.06 -34.73 -16.45
C THR A 11 15.64 -34.32 -16.88
N ALA A 12 14.68 -34.46 -15.98
CA ALA A 12 13.32 -34.00 -16.21
C ALA A 12 13.28 -32.48 -16.45
N PRO A 13 12.48 -32.00 -17.41
CA PRO A 13 12.30 -30.57 -17.64
C PRO A 13 11.63 -29.92 -16.42
N THR A 14 12.33 -29.00 -15.78
CA THR A 14 11.79 -28.13 -14.74
C THR A 14 10.78 -27.16 -15.37
N THR A 15 9.50 -27.39 -15.08
CA THR A 15 8.39 -26.52 -15.51
C THR A 15 8.56 -25.10 -14.94
N PRO A 16 8.35 -24.03 -15.73
CA PRO A 16 8.51 -22.66 -15.25
C PRO A 16 7.30 -22.23 -14.42
N THR A 17 7.46 -22.18 -13.09
CA THR A 17 6.47 -21.67 -12.12
C THR A 17 6.22 -20.16 -12.24
N ASN A 18 6.97 -19.44 -13.08
CA ASN A 18 6.94 -17.98 -13.18
C ASN A 18 5.70 -17.43 -13.91
N GLY A 19 5.07 -18.19 -14.81
CA GLY A 19 3.97 -17.68 -15.65
C GLY A 19 2.66 -17.37 -14.90
N VAL A 20 2.40 -18.05 -13.77
CA VAL A 20 1.16 -17.87 -12.98
C VAL A 20 1.23 -16.61 -12.11
N VAL A 21 2.41 -16.30 -11.57
CA VAL A 21 2.65 -15.10 -10.75
C VAL A 21 2.50 -13.84 -11.59
N ASP A 22 2.93 -13.88 -12.85
CA ASP A 22 2.80 -12.75 -13.76
C ASP A 22 1.35 -12.48 -14.19
N LEU A 23 0.55 -13.54 -14.41
CA LEU A 23 -0.86 -13.38 -14.76
C LEU A 23 -1.71 -12.84 -13.60
N HIS A 24 -1.45 -13.31 -12.37
CA HIS A 24 -2.11 -12.78 -11.17
C HIS A 24 -1.83 -11.29 -11.02
N ARG A 25 -0.55 -10.91 -11.09
CA ARG A 25 -0.15 -9.52 -10.93
C ARG A 25 -0.76 -8.62 -12.00
N PHE A 26 -0.76 -9.08 -13.25
CA PHE A 26 -1.37 -8.37 -14.36
C PHE A 26 -2.87 -8.12 -14.12
N ARG A 27 -3.60 -9.14 -13.67
CA ARG A 27 -5.04 -9.01 -13.37
C ARG A 27 -5.30 -8.00 -12.27
N VAL A 28 -4.57 -8.08 -11.16
CA VAL A 28 -4.73 -7.14 -10.03
C VAL A 28 -4.48 -5.70 -10.47
N VAL A 29 -3.39 -5.46 -11.20
CA VAL A 29 -3.05 -4.13 -11.72
C VAL A 29 -4.15 -3.62 -12.63
N THR A 30 -4.61 -4.44 -13.57
CA THR A 30 -5.68 -4.08 -14.52
C THR A 30 -6.96 -3.69 -13.80
N VAL A 31 -7.36 -4.48 -12.79
CA VAL A 31 -8.57 -4.22 -12.00
C VAL A 31 -8.40 -2.93 -11.18
N ALA A 32 -7.25 -2.73 -10.53
CA ALA A 32 -6.98 -1.54 -9.74
C ALA A 32 -6.94 -0.27 -10.60
N GLU A 33 -6.39 -0.33 -11.82
CA GLU A 33 -6.35 0.79 -12.75
C GLU A 33 -7.75 1.20 -13.25
N ARG A 34 -8.63 0.21 -13.49
CA ARG A 34 -10.04 0.46 -13.84
C ARG A 34 -10.82 1.08 -12.69
N ALA A 35 -10.66 0.53 -11.49
CA ALA A 35 -11.25 1.06 -10.27
C ALA A 35 -10.78 2.50 -9.99
N ALA A 36 -9.52 2.80 -10.29
CA ALA A 36 -8.93 4.13 -10.19
C ALA A 36 -9.33 5.06 -11.35
N SER A 37 -10.64 5.25 -11.56
CA SER A 37 -11.20 6.17 -12.55
C SER A 37 -10.70 7.62 -12.36
N VAL A 38 -10.83 8.46 -13.40
CA VAL A 38 -10.42 9.88 -13.33
C VAL A 38 -11.12 10.62 -12.20
N ALA A 39 -12.41 10.36 -11.99
CA ALA A 39 -13.19 10.94 -10.90
C ALA A 39 -12.65 10.52 -9.53
N TRP A 40 -12.35 9.22 -9.36
CA TRP A 40 -11.74 8.72 -8.13
C TRP A 40 -10.37 9.35 -7.86
N ARG A 41 -9.48 9.40 -8.87
CA ARG A 41 -8.13 10.00 -8.74
C ARG A 41 -8.22 11.44 -8.25
N ARG A 42 -9.13 12.23 -8.84
CA ARG A 42 -9.35 13.63 -8.45
C ARG A 42 -9.87 13.75 -7.02
N ALA A 43 -10.87 12.95 -6.65
CA ALA A 43 -11.44 12.96 -5.31
C ALA A 43 -10.41 12.55 -4.25
N ALA A 44 -9.71 11.44 -4.48
CA ALA A 44 -8.67 10.93 -3.57
C ALA A 44 -7.52 11.95 -3.41
N HIS A 45 -7.05 12.53 -4.51
CA HIS A 45 -6.06 13.61 -4.48
C HIS A 45 -6.52 14.79 -3.60
N GLN A 46 -7.72 15.31 -3.84
CA GLN A 46 -8.27 16.42 -3.05
C GLN A 46 -8.37 16.10 -1.56
N ARG A 47 -8.82 14.89 -1.20
CA ARG A 47 -8.93 14.50 0.22
C ARG A 47 -7.58 14.33 0.88
N PHE A 48 -6.63 13.65 0.26
CA PHE A 48 -5.31 13.54 0.85
C PHE A 48 -4.61 14.90 0.96
N VAL A 49 -4.74 15.79 -0.03
CA VAL A 49 -4.27 17.17 0.07
C VAL A 49 -4.91 17.90 1.25
N ALA A 50 -6.22 17.75 1.46
CA ALA A 50 -6.91 18.37 2.59
C ALA A 50 -6.42 17.83 3.95
N VAL A 51 -6.12 16.53 4.03
CA VAL A 51 -5.67 15.88 5.28
C VAL A 51 -4.20 16.16 5.58
N VAL A 52 -3.30 15.96 4.62
CA VAL A 52 -1.86 16.10 4.85
C VAL A 52 -1.33 17.51 4.60
N GLY A 53 -2.09 18.35 3.89
CA GLY A 53 -1.69 19.68 3.43
C GLY A 53 -1.00 19.64 2.06
N ALA A 54 -1.31 20.63 1.23
CA ALA A 54 -0.79 20.74 -0.14
C ALA A 54 0.75 20.70 -0.25
N PRO A 55 1.54 21.39 0.61
CA PRO A 55 2.99 21.35 0.50
C PRO A 55 3.58 19.95 0.74
N ILE A 56 3.05 19.22 1.74
CA ILE A 56 3.50 17.87 2.07
C ILE A 56 3.12 16.91 0.95
N TRP A 57 1.88 17.00 0.47
CA TRP A 57 1.40 16.19 -0.64
C TRP A 57 2.23 16.37 -1.91
N GLU A 58 2.48 17.62 -2.30
CA GLU A 58 3.23 17.90 -3.52
C GLU A 58 4.68 17.43 -3.42
N THR A 59 5.29 17.55 -2.24
CA THR A 59 6.64 17.01 -2.00
C THR A 59 6.65 15.47 -2.05
N LEU A 60 5.60 14.81 -1.55
CA LEU A 60 5.48 13.35 -1.65
C LEU A 60 5.32 12.89 -3.10
N ARG A 61 4.59 13.65 -3.91
CA ARG A 61 4.30 13.37 -5.32
C ARG A 61 5.50 13.64 -6.23
N SER A 62 6.17 14.78 -6.04
CA SER A 62 7.29 15.23 -6.88
C SER A 62 8.66 14.69 -6.43
N GLY A 63 8.73 14.08 -5.26
CA GLY A 63 9.97 13.56 -4.71
C GLY A 63 10.60 12.48 -5.61
N PRO A 64 11.93 12.27 -5.55
CA PRO A 64 12.68 11.31 -6.39
C PRO A 64 12.38 9.83 -6.09
N SER A 65 11.24 9.56 -5.48
CA SER A 65 10.87 8.31 -4.84
C SER A 65 9.74 7.66 -5.62
N ALA A 66 9.97 7.22 -6.85
CA ALA A 66 9.17 6.14 -7.47
C ALA A 66 8.96 4.92 -6.52
N PRO A 67 9.83 4.62 -5.53
CA PRO A 67 9.53 3.69 -4.42
C PRO A 67 8.72 4.27 -3.24
N CYS A 68 8.07 5.44 -3.35
CA CYS A 68 7.40 6.15 -2.23
C CYS A 68 6.41 5.28 -1.46
N CYS A 69 5.67 4.42 -2.17
CA CYS A 69 4.72 3.53 -1.53
C CYS A 69 5.40 2.47 -0.65
N ARG A 70 6.66 2.07 -0.89
CA ARG A 70 7.32 1.02 -0.09
C ARG A 70 7.48 1.42 1.38
N ARG A 71 7.86 2.68 1.64
CA ARG A 71 7.97 3.17 3.02
C ARG A 71 6.60 3.28 3.68
N LEU A 72 5.60 3.78 2.95
CA LEU A 72 4.21 3.84 3.44
C LEU A 72 3.63 2.45 3.72
N ALA A 73 3.86 1.49 2.83
CA ALA A 73 3.50 0.08 3.00
C ALA A 73 4.14 -0.51 4.27
N LEU A 74 5.45 -0.30 4.47
CA LEU A 74 6.15 -0.73 5.68
C LEU A 74 5.56 -0.13 6.95
N VAL A 75 5.20 1.15 6.93
CA VAL A 75 4.51 1.80 8.05
C VAL A 75 3.16 1.14 8.30
N ALA A 76 2.34 0.97 7.26
CA ALA A 76 1.04 0.34 7.38
C ALA A 76 1.13 -1.09 7.93
N ARG A 77 2.10 -1.90 7.48
CA ARG A 77 2.36 -3.25 8.03
C ARG A 77 2.69 -3.21 9.52
N VAL A 78 3.54 -2.27 9.93
CA VAL A 78 3.84 -2.08 11.37
C VAL A 78 2.57 -1.75 12.12
N LEU A 79 1.79 -0.78 11.65
CA LEU A 79 0.54 -0.37 12.31
C LEU A 79 -0.46 -1.53 12.45
N VAL A 80 -0.65 -2.33 11.40
CA VAL A 80 -1.52 -3.53 11.45
C VAL A 80 -1.00 -4.58 12.45
N GLY A 81 0.31 -4.70 12.61
CA GLY A 81 0.93 -5.57 13.59
C GLY A 81 0.78 -5.09 15.05
N LEU A 82 0.43 -3.82 15.28
CA LEU A 82 0.27 -3.29 16.62
C LEU A 82 -1.05 -3.76 17.24
N ARG A 83 -1.00 -4.09 18.52
CA ARG A 83 -2.19 -4.42 19.35
C ARG A 83 -2.37 -3.34 20.43
N PRO A 84 -2.73 -2.10 20.06
CA PRO A 84 -2.87 -1.03 21.03
C PRO A 84 -4.05 -1.28 21.96
N ARG A 85 -3.90 -0.88 23.24
CA ARG A 85 -5.00 -0.90 24.21
C ARG A 85 -6.11 0.06 23.73
N ARG A 86 -7.38 -0.27 24.02
CA ARG A 86 -8.57 0.46 23.52
C ARG A 86 -8.56 1.98 23.80
N ARG A 87 -7.90 2.43 24.88
CA ARG A 87 -7.90 3.82 25.32
C ARG A 87 -6.72 4.66 24.81
N VAL A 88 -5.77 4.08 24.10
CA VAL A 88 -4.59 4.82 23.63
C VAL A 88 -4.95 5.60 22.37
N ALA A 89 -4.66 6.90 22.35
CA ALA A 89 -4.84 7.74 21.17
C ALA A 89 -4.04 7.19 19.98
N THR A 90 -4.67 7.09 18.82
CA THR A 90 -4.05 6.54 17.60
C THR A 90 -2.81 7.31 17.19
N ALA A 91 -2.84 8.65 17.24
CA ALA A 91 -1.67 9.50 16.95
C ALA A 91 -0.46 9.17 17.85
N THR A 92 -0.68 8.76 19.10
CA THR A 92 0.43 8.36 20.00
C THR A 92 1.03 7.04 19.56
N VAL A 93 0.19 6.04 19.26
CA VAL A 93 0.64 4.73 18.76
C VAL A 93 1.41 4.88 17.45
N VAL A 94 0.86 5.68 16.53
CA VAL A 94 1.46 5.95 15.22
C VAL A 94 2.80 6.67 15.36
N ARG A 95 2.89 7.72 16.19
CA ARG A 95 4.17 8.40 16.44
C ARG A 95 5.22 7.46 17.02
N GLN A 96 4.84 6.57 17.93
CA GLN A 96 5.75 5.55 18.46
C GLN A 96 6.22 4.59 17.36
N ALA A 97 5.30 4.10 16.53
CA ALA A 97 5.62 3.23 15.40
C ALA A 97 6.59 3.89 14.40
N LEU A 98 6.39 5.17 14.12
CA LEU A 98 7.24 5.95 13.22
C LEU A 98 8.65 6.18 13.79
N ARG A 99 8.82 6.26 15.11
CA ARG A 99 10.15 6.37 15.75
C ARG A 99 10.99 5.10 15.60
N LEU A 100 10.35 3.93 15.51
CA LEU A 100 11.01 2.63 15.35
C LEU A 100 11.54 2.39 13.93
N ARG A 101 11.27 3.30 12.98
CA ARG A 101 11.65 3.14 11.57
C ARG A 101 12.48 4.31 11.06
N ARG A 102 13.47 4.01 10.21
CA ARG A 102 14.23 5.00 9.44
C ARG A 102 13.41 5.51 8.23
N ASN A 103 12.22 6.06 8.48
CA ASN A 103 11.47 6.78 7.43
C ASN A 103 12.02 8.19 7.27
N SER A 104 11.83 8.83 6.12
CA SER A 104 12.17 10.24 5.99
C SER A 104 11.23 11.08 6.84
N THR A 105 11.64 12.30 7.14
CA THR A 105 10.84 13.26 7.89
C THR A 105 9.47 13.49 7.24
N LEU A 106 9.40 13.49 5.91
CA LEU A 106 8.17 13.77 5.16
C LEU A 106 7.11 12.68 5.31
N GLU A 107 7.45 11.39 5.14
CA GLU A 107 6.44 10.33 5.29
C GLU A 107 5.96 10.23 6.74
N ARG A 108 6.83 10.51 7.72
CA ARG A 108 6.42 10.57 9.13
C ARG A 108 5.40 11.67 9.36
N PHE A 109 5.62 12.87 8.80
CA PHE A 109 4.67 13.97 8.92
C PHE A 109 3.34 13.64 8.26
N ALA A 110 3.36 13.11 7.03
CA ALA A 110 2.13 12.74 6.32
C ALA A 110 1.32 11.68 7.08
N VAL A 111 1.97 10.61 7.56
CA VAL A 111 1.31 9.56 8.34
C VAL A 111 0.76 10.10 9.67
N ALA A 112 1.49 10.99 10.34
CA ALA A 112 1.02 11.60 11.58
C ALA A 112 -0.24 12.45 11.34
N ARG A 113 -0.30 13.23 10.26
CA ARG A 113 -1.48 14.01 9.88
C ARG A 113 -2.70 13.14 9.60
N VAL A 114 -2.52 12.03 8.89
CA VAL A 114 -3.60 11.05 8.67
C VAL A 114 -4.11 10.49 10.01
N ALA A 115 -3.20 10.14 10.92
CA ALA A 115 -3.55 9.59 12.23
C ALA A 115 -4.27 10.60 13.15
N GLU A 116 -3.91 11.87 13.05
CA GLU A 116 -4.57 12.98 13.75
C GLU A 116 -5.98 13.19 13.21
N HIS A 117 -6.14 13.15 11.89
CA HIS A 117 -7.44 13.34 11.22
C HIS A 117 -8.45 12.24 11.54
N ILE A 118 -8.03 10.98 11.60
CA ILE A 118 -8.95 9.86 11.88
C ILE A 118 -9.49 9.93 13.32
N ALA A 119 -8.71 10.43 14.29
CA ALA A 119 -9.07 10.66 15.69
C ALA A 119 -9.73 9.50 16.50
N VAL A 120 -9.95 8.32 15.92
CA VAL A 120 -10.50 7.15 16.61
C VAL A 120 -9.43 6.52 17.50
N PRO A 121 -9.66 6.24 18.79
CA PRO A 121 -8.65 5.61 19.66
C PRO A 121 -8.55 4.09 19.45
N GLY A 122 -7.43 3.52 19.94
CA GLY A 122 -7.22 2.09 20.03
C GLY A 122 -7.02 1.39 18.68
N ARG A 123 -7.38 0.11 18.63
CA ARG A 123 -7.10 -0.76 17.47
C ARG A 123 -7.84 -0.32 16.20
N ALA A 124 -9.07 0.17 16.34
CA ALA A 124 -9.89 0.61 15.21
C ALA A 124 -9.21 1.78 14.48
N GLY A 125 -8.80 2.83 15.20
CA GLY A 125 -8.15 3.97 14.58
C GLY A 125 -6.76 3.66 14.02
N VAL A 126 -5.98 2.78 14.66
CA VAL A 126 -4.70 2.32 14.10
C VAL A 126 -4.90 1.52 12.81
N THR A 127 -5.94 0.70 12.74
CA THR A 127 -6.30 -0.06 11.53
C THR A 127 -6.76 0.87 10.41
N ALA A 128 -7.66 1.82 10.71
CA ALA A 128 -8.12 2.83 9.77
C ALA A 128 -6.94 3.68 9.26
N THR A 129 -6.04 4.11 10.15
CA THR A 129 -4.81 4.83 9.75
C THR A 129 -3.96 3.98 8.82
N ALA A 130 -3.75 2.71 9.11
CA ALA A 130 -2.96 1.83 8.26
C ALA A 130 -3.58 1.69 6.86
N SER A 131 -4.91 1.53 6.78
CA SER A 131 -5.64 1.47 5.52
C SER A 131 -5.55 2.77 4.73
N ALA A 132 -5.75 3.93 5.37
CA ALA A 132 -5.61 5.24 4.75
C ALA A 132 -4.18 5.48 4.25
N VAL A 133 -3.15 5.06 5.00
CA VAL A 133 -1.74 5.15 4.57
C VAL A 133 -1.44 4.26 3.36
N ARG A 134 -2.05 3.06 3.27
CA ARG A 134 -1.95 2.22 2.07
C ARG A 134 -2.63 2.89 0.89
N ALA A 135 -3.86 3.37 1.06
CA ALA A 135 -4.61 4.08 0.03
C ALA A 135 -3.83 5.30 -0.49
N MET A 136 -3.21 6.07 0.42
CA MET A 136 -2.33 7.18 0.07
C MET A 136 -1.18 6.73 -0.86
N GLY A 137 -0.51 5.64 -0.52
CA GLY A 137 0.57 5.10 -1.35
C GLY A 137 0.08 4.56 -2.70
N VAL A 138 -1.13 3.97 -2.76
CA VAL A 138 -1.74 3.55 -4.02
C VAL A 138 -2.05 4.76 -4.90
N VAL A 139 -2.66 5.80 -4.34
CA VAL A 139 -2.96 7.05 -5.08
C VAL A 139 -1.68 7.65 -5.65
N LEU A 140 -0.61 7.75 -4.86
CA LEU A 140 0.68 8.25 -5.34
C LEU A 140 1.21 7.42 -6.53
N CYS A 141 1.14 6.09 -6.46
CA CYS A 141 1.55 5.22 -7.56
C CYS A 141 0.66 5.37 -8.80
N VAL A 142 -0.66 5.49 -8.65
CA VAL A 142 -1.58 5.71 -9.78
C VAL A 142 -1.28 7.02 -10.51
N LEU A 143 -0.87 8.06 -9.78
CA LEU A 143 -0.66 9.39 -10.34
C LEU A 143 0.70 9.57 -11.01
N ASP A 144 1.71 8.77 -10.65
CA ASP A 144 3.10 9.06 -11.02
C ASP A 144 3.84 7.87 -11.68
N SER A 145 3.82 6.69 -11.04
CA SER A 145 4.79 5.63 -11.33
C SER A 145 4.19 4.31 -11.85
N GLY A 146 2.85 4.20 -11.88
CA GLY A 146 2.13 2.99 -12.23
C GLY A 146 1.95 2.01 -11.06
N LEU A 147 1.01 1.06 -11.21
CA LEU A 147 0.62 0.14 -10.13
C LEU A 147 1.41 -1.17 -10.07
N SER A 148 2.13 -1.53 -11.14
CA SER A 148 2.82 -2.82 -11.26
C SER A 148 3.84 -3.08 -10.15
N SER A 149 4.51 -2.04 -9.67
CA SER A 149 5.50 -2.11 -8.58
C SER A 149 4.98 -1.56 -7.24
N CYS A 150 3.68 -1.24 -7.13
CA CYS A 150 3.11 -0.60 -5.96
C CYS A 150 3.04 -1.54 -4.75
N ALA A 151 3.99 -1.43 -3.81
CA ALA A 151 4.02 -2.22 -2.58
C ALA A 151 2.75 -2.04 -1.72
N CYS A 152 2.13 -0.85 -1.73
CA CYS A 152 0.87 -0.63 -1.01
C CYS A 152 -0.29 -1.41 -1.62
N LEU A 153 -0.36 -1.56 -2.95
CA LEU A 153 -1.40 -2.35 -3.61
C LEU A 153 -1.25 -3.83 -3.25
N TRP A 154 -0.02 -4.36 -3.32
CA TRP A 154 0.25 -5.76 -2.97
C TRP A 154 -0.09 -6.08 -1.50
N ASP A 155 0.07 -5.12 -0.59
CA ASP A 155 -0.33 -5.29 0.81
C ASP A 155 -1.85 -5.32 1.02
N VAL A 156 -2.63 -4.77 0.09
CA VAL A 156 -4.10 -4.76 0.14
C VAL A 156 -4.65 -6.07 -0.40
N VAL A 157 -4.13 -6.52 -1.54
CA VAL A 157 -4.63 -7.70 -2.25
C VAL A 157 -4.08 -9.01 -1.70
N GLY A 158 -2.89 -8.99 -1.09
CA GLY A 158 -2.20 -10.20 -0.64
C GLY A 158 -2.03 -11.22 -1.76
N ASP A 159 -2.29 -12.48 -1.46
CA ASP A 159 -2.29 -13.59 -2.43
C ASP A 159 -3.65 -13.76 -3.15
N GLN A 160 -4.65 -12.93 -2.82
CA GLN A 160 -6.00 -13.06 -3.38
C GLN A 160 -6.08 -12.35 -4.74
N THR A 161 -6.95 -12.84 -5.63
CA THR A 161 -7.39 -12.10 -6.83
C THR A 161 -8.64 -11.31 -6.47
N PRO A 162 -8.54 -10.05 -6.01
CA PRO A 162 -9.72 -9.25 -5.74
C PRO A 162 -10.53 -9.02 -7.01
N THR A 163 -11.84 -8.92 -6.85
CA THR A 163 -12.71 -8.40 -7.90
C THR A 163 -12.57 -6.88 -8.02
N GLU A 164 -13.10 -6.32 -9.11
CA GLU A 164 -13.19 -4.86 -9.28
C GLU A 164 -14.02 -4.19 -8.19
N ALA A 165 -15.06 -4.88 -7.71
CA ALA A 165 -15.88 -4.40 -6.61
C ALA A 165 -15.07 -4.33 -5.31
N ASP A 166 -14.30 -5.37 -4.97
CA ASP A 166 -13.50 -5.41 -3.73
C ASP A 166 -12.46 -4.29 -3.68
N LEU A 167 -11.74 -4.10 -4.79
CA LEU A 167 -10.73 -3.05 -4.90
C LEU A 167 -11.36 -1.66 -4.91
N SER A 168 -12.47 -1.49 -5.63
CA SER A 168 -13.20 -0.22 -5.61
C SER A 168 -13.67 0.10 -4.20
N GLU A 169 -14.34 -0.82 -3.52
CA GLU A 169 -14.83 -0.62 -2.16
C GLU A 169 -13.70 -0.27 -1.20
N PHE A 170 -12.56 -0.97 -1.26
CA PHE A 170 -11.39 -0.62 -0.47
C PHE A 170 -10.89 0.81 -0.78
N LEU A 171 -10.70 1.14 -2.05
CA LEU A 171 -10.17 2.44 -2.47
C LEU A 171 -11.12 3.58 -2.10
N TRP A 172 -12.44 3.38 -2.24
CA TRP A 172 -13.44 4.36 -1.83
C TRP A 172 -13.50 4.47 -0.30
N ARG A 173 -13.62 3.37 0.45
CA ARG A 173 -13.68 3.46 1.92
C ARG A 173 -12.43 4.09 2.52
N SER A 174 -11.25 3.64 2.11
CA SER A 174 -9.99 4.05 2.74
C SER A 174 -9.44 5.39 2.26
N ALA A 175 -9.71 5.80 1.02
CA ALA A 175 -9.30 7.13 0.53
C ALA A 175 -10.37 8.19 0.80
N LEU A 176 -11.62 7.79 0.98
CA LEU A 176 -12.74 8.70 0.99
C LEU A 176 -13.48 8.63 2.33
N ASP A 177 -14.09 7.52 2.71
CA ASP A 177 -14.98 7.51 3.89
C ASP A 177 -14.23 7.66 5.22
N ASP A 178 -13.10 6.99 5.38
CA ASP A 178 -12.29 7.04 6.60
C ASP A 178 -11.67 8.43 6.84
N LEU A 179 -11.60 9.28 5.80
CA LEU A 179 -11.07 10.64 5.87
C LEU A 179 -12.16 11.72 6.01
N VAL A 180 -13.44 11.35 6.16
CA VAL A 180 -14.56 12.32 6.23
C VAL A 180 -14.96 12.71 7.64
N ARG A 181 -14.47 12.03 8.69
CA ARG A 181 -14.80 12.44 10.06
C ARG A 181 -13.85 13.54 10.56
N PRO A 182 -14.34 14.77 10.84
CA PRO A 182 -13.61 15.75 11.63
C PRO A 182 -13.52 15.34 13.11
#